data_AF-A0A536IIP4-F1
#
_entry.id   AF-A0A536IIP4-F1
#
_cell.length_a   1.000
_cell.length_b   1.000
_cell.length_c   1.000
_cell.angle_alpha   90.00
_cell.angle_beta   90.00
_cell.angle_gamma   90.00
#
_symmetry.space_group_name_H-M   'P 1'
#
loop_
_entity.id
_entity.type
_entity.pdbx_description
1 polymer ?
#
loop_
_entity_poly.entity_id
_entity_poly.type
_entity_poly.pdbx_seq_one_letter_code
_entity_poly.pdbx_strand_id
1 'polypeptide(L)'
;MLIAAGVVMAILPGVVVARLALERDDGIAREAAVYVGANTRPGETVLVWGSRSEVLVLAERRSATRFVYQYAALATRGYSTAEEVAALLDDLERSRPLLVVDASRDSFVTPPLDRAALATWSSPEPQYRWPPETARVVAWLESGYDRVATLGSGWPVWRRRAP
;
A
#
# COMPACT_ATOMS: atom_id res chain seq x y z
N MET A 1 11.69 36.53 -24.69
CA MET A 1 10.73 35.53 -24.20
C MET A 1 11.37 34.13 -24.00
N LEU A 2 12.61 34.06 -23.47
CA LEU A 2 13.30 32.78 -23.14
C LEU A 2 13.71 32.69 -21.65
N ILE A 3 13.81 33.82 -20.96
CA ILE A 3 14.28 33.89 -19.57
C ILE A 3 13.18 33.42 -18.59
N ALA A 4 11.90 33.58 -18.93
CA ALA A 4 10.78 33.18 -18.09
C ALA A 4 10.61 31.65 -17.97
N ALA A 5 11.00 30.87 -18.99
CA ALA A 5 10.88 29.41 -18.97
C ALA A 5 11.97 28.72 -18.11
N GLY A 6 13.18 29.28 -18.09
CA GLY A 6 14.30 28.72 -17.30
C GLY A 6 14.12 28.88 -15.80
N VAL A 7 13.46 29.96 -15.35
CA VAL A 7 13.20 30.23 -13.93
C VAL A 7 12.10 29.31 -13.38
N VAL A 8 11.08 28.97 -14.18
CA VAL A 8 10.02 28.02 -13.78
C VAL A 8 10.56 26.59 -13.66
N MET A 9 11.45 26.15 -14.57
CA MET A 9 12.09 24.82 -14.52
C MET A 9 13.09 24.65 -13.37
N ALA A 10 13.61 25.72 -12.77
CA ALA A 10 14.57 25.66 -11.66
C ALA A 10 13.92 25.86 -10.28
N ILE A 11 12.83 26.63 -10.20
CA ILE A 11 12.10 26.87 -8.94
C ILE A 11 11.31 25.62 -8.51
N LEU A 12 10.70 24.89 -9.45
CA LEU A 12 9.94 23.66 -9.15
C LEU A 12 10.79 22.54 -8.52
N PRO A 13 11.98 22.19 -9.06
CA PRO A 13 12.86 21.20 -8.42
C PRO A 13 13.39 21.68 -7.07
N GLY A 14 13.73 22.97 -6.91
CA GLY A 14 14.25 23.51 -5.65
C GLY A 14 13.23 23.42 -4.51
N VAL A 15 11.96 23.74 -4.79
CA VAL A 15 10.87 23.60 -3.81
C VAL A 15 10.58 22.13 -3.51
N VAL A 16 10.62 21.25 -4.51
CA VAL A 16 10.43 19.80 -4.32
C VAL A 16 11.57 19.20 -3.50
N VAL A 17 12.83 19.55 -3.78
CA VAL A 17 14.00 19.11 -3.01
C VAL A 17 13.98 19.67 -1.60
N ALA A 18 13.57 20.93 -1.39
CA ALA A 18 13.41 21.49 -0.05
C ALA A 18 12.26 20.83 0.72
N ARG A 19 11.15 20.49 0.06
CA ARG A 19 10.04 19.71 0.66
C ARG A 19 10.49 18.31 1.05
N LEU A 20 11.22 17.62 0.18
CA LEU A 20 11.82 16.31 0.44
C LEU A 20 12.88 16.37 1.56
N ALA A 21 13.66 17.44 1.63
CA ALA A 21 14.65 17.65 2.69
C ALA A 21 13.99 18.01 4.04
N LEU A 22 12.78 18.56 4.01
CA LEU A 22 11.96 18.87 5.19
C LEU A 22 11.02 17.72 5.58
N GLU A 23 10.72 16.80 4.66
CA GLU A 23 10.13 15.49 4.97
C GLU A 23 11.17 14.69 5.76
N ARG A 24 11.16 14.89 7.07
CA ARG A 24 11.71 13.91 8.00
C ARG A 24 11.01 12.58 7.70
N ASP A 25 11.80 11.53 7.51
CA ASP A 25 11.36 10.15 7.69
C ASP A 25 10.57 10.11 9.00
N ASP A 26 9.25 9.96 8.90
CA ASP A 26 8.32 9.88 10.04
C ASP A 26 8.61 8.64 10.90
N GLY A 27 9.52 7.77 10.45
CA GLY A 27 9.93 6.55 11.11
C GLY A 27 8.91 5.44 10.96
N ILE A 28 7.73 5.71 10.39
CA ILE A 28 6.61 4.77 10.30
C ILE A 28 6.99 3.59 9.41
N ALA A 29 7.57 3.88 8.23
CA ALA A 29 8.01 2.83 7.31
C ALA A 29 9.11 1.96 7.94
N ARG A 30 10.03 2.57 8.71
CA ARG A 30 11.11 1.85 9.39
C ARG A 30 10.61 1.01 10.56
N GLU A 31 9.64 1.50 11.33
CA GLU A 31 8.96 0.72 12.37
C GLU A 31 8.31 -0.54 11.77
N ALA A 32 7.52 -0.36 10.71
CA ALA A 32 6.87 -1.47 10.01
C ALA A 32 7.89 -2.46 9.45
N ALA A 33 9.00 -1.96 8.89
CA ALA A 33 10.06 -2.81 8.36
C ALA A 33 10.76 -3.63 9.45
N VAL A 34 11.01 -3.05 10.63
CA VAL A 34 11.55 -3.77 11.79
C VAL A 34 10.59 -4.87 12.25
N TYR A 35 9.28 -4.54 12.35
CA TYR A 35 8.27 -5.53 12.71
C TYR A 35 8.24 -6.70 11.70
N VAL A 36 8.20 -6.37 10.40
CA VAL A 36 8.23 -7.38 9.33
C VAL A 36 9.48 -8.23 9.42
N GLY A 37 10.66 -7.61 9.56
CA GLY A 37 11.94 -8.30 9.66
C GLY A 37 12.01 -9.28 10.83
N ALA A 38 11.45 -8.90 11.98
CA ALA A 38 11.41 -9.74 13.18
C ALA A 38 10.39 -10.90 13.10
N ASN A 39 9.39 -10.80 12.22
CA ASN A 39 8.25 -11.73 12.17
C ASN A 39 8.19 -12.57 10.88
N THR A 40 9.18 -12.44 10.01
CA THR A 40 9.25 -13.16 8.73
C THR A 40 10.69 -13.58 8.45
N ARG A 41 10.87 -14.64 7.66
CA ARG A 41 12.17 -15.10 7.17
C ARG A 41 12.52 -14.44 5.84
N PRO A 42 13.83 -14.32 5.50
CA PRO A 42 14.25 -13.98 4.16
C PRO A 42 13.56 -14.90 3.12
N GLY A 43 12.97 -14.30 2.09
CA GLY A 43 12.26 -15.02 1.03
C GLY A 43 10.76 -15.24 1.26
N GLU A 44 10.25 -15.06 2.49
CA GLU A 44 8.80 -14.98 2.71
C GLU A 44 8.25 -13.68 2.13
N THR A 45 7.06 -13.75 1.52
CA THR A 45 6.41 -12.58 0.92
C THR A 45 5.53 -11.87 1.93
N VAL A 46 5.39 -10.56 1.74
CA VAL A 46 4.54 -9.68 2.54
C VAL A 46 3.71 -8.84 1.59
N LEU A 47 2.43 -8.63 1.94
CA LEU A 47 1.61 -7.61 1.31
C LEU A 47 1.69 -6.34 2.16
N VAL A 48 2.15 -5.24 1.57
CA VAL A 48 1.95 -3.91 2.14
C VAL A 48 0.86 -3.24 1.32
N TRP A 49 -0.32 -3.09 1.93
CA TRP A 49 -1.50 -2.52 1.31
C TRP A 49 -1.52 -1.01 1.52
N GLY A 50 -1.59 -0.22 0.44
CA GLY A 50 -1.52 1.23 0.50
C GLY A 50 -0.48 1.81 -0.44
N SER A 51 0.20 2.84 0.04
CA SER A 51 1.20 3.63 -0.69
C SER A 51 2.63 3.41 -0.18
N ARG A 52 2.81 2.62 0.88
CA ARG A 52 4.05 2.55 1.67
C ARG A 52 4.93 1.36 1.27
N SER A 53 5.19 1.21 -0.03
CA SER A 53 5.94 0.07 -0.57
C SER A 53 7.40 0.03 -0.15
N GLU A 54 7.97 1.16 0.28
CA GLU A 54 9.31 1.28 0.85
C GLU A 54 9.54 0.36 2.06
N VAL A 55 8.48 -0.03 2.79
CA VAL A 55 8.54 -1.02 3.88
C VAL A 55 9.13 -2.34 3.41
N LEU A 56 8.77 -2.79 2.19
CA LEU A 56 9.30 -4.03 1.61
C LEU A 56 10.81 -3.92 1.35
N VAL A 57 11.26 -2.77 0.86
CA VAL A 57 12.70 -2.52 0.59
C VAL A 57 13.48 -2.50 1.90
N LEU A 58 12.99 -1.74 2.90
CA LEU A 58 13.64 -1.60 4.21
C LEU A 58 13.68 -2.91 4.99
N ALA A 59 12.67 -3.77 4.82
CA ALA A 59 12.61 -5.08 5.46
C ALA A 59 13.33 -6.18 4.66
N GLU A 60 13.86 -5.87 3.48
CA GLU A 60 14.40 -6.85 2.53
C GLU A 60 13.39 -7.98 2.24
N ARG A 61 12.15 -7.62 1.90
CA ARG A 61 11.07 -8.54 1.54
C ARG A 61 10.58 -8.32 0.13
N ARG A 62 10.13 -9.41 -0.49
CA ARG A 62 9.48 -9.37 -1.79
C ARG A 62 7.98 -9.10 -1.60
N SER A 63 7.42 -8.31 -2.50
CA SER A 63 5.97 -8.13 -2.59
C SER A 63 5.28 -9.47 -2.87
N ALA A 64 4.12 -9.66 -2.24
CA ALA A 64 3.23 -10.77 -2.53
C ALA A 64 2.64 -10.74 -3.95
N THR A 65 2.52 -9.54 -4.53
CA THR A 65 1.88 -9.33 -5.83
C THR A 65 2.70 -8.44 -6.74
N ARG A 66 2.38 -8.45 -8.04
CA ARG A 66 2.94 -7.48 -9.00
C ARG A 66 2.52 -6.03 -8.71
N PHE A 67 1.43 -5.84 -7.97
CA PHE A 67 0.88 -4.54 -7.61
C PHE A 67 1.52 -4.05 -6.32
N VAL A 68 2.83 -3.76 -6.38
CA VAL A 68 3.61 -3.25 -5.23
C VAL A 68 3.05 -1.92 -4.69
N TYR A 69 2.45 -1.13 -5.59
CA TYR A 69 1.82 0.14 -5.29
C TYR A 69 0.40 0.12 -5.87
N GLN A 70 -0.60 -0.05 -5.01
CA GLN A 70 -1.88 -0.60 -5.47
C GLN A 70 -2.75 0.40 -6.22
N TYR A 71 -2.96 1.60 -5.67
CA TYR A 71 -4.02 2.48 -6.17
C TYR A 71 -3.79 2.99 -7.60
N ALA A 72 -2.53 3.10 -8.04
CA ALA A 72 -2.21 3.55 -9.39
C ALA A 72 -2.78 2.59 -10.45
N ALA A 73 -2.67 1.29 -10.21
CA ALA A 73 -3.18 0.27 -11.14
C ALA A 73 -4.63 -0.13 -10.85
N LEU A 74 -5.03 -0.16 -9.58
CA LEU A 74 -6.30 -0.76 -9.16
C LEU A 74 -7.43 0.26 -9.01
N ALA A 75 -7.15 1.56 -9.01
CA ALA A 75 -8.18 2.58 -8.75
C ALA A 75 -8.19 3.75 -9.74
N THR A 76 -7.18 3.92 -10.60
CA THR A 76 -7.15 5.05 -11.54
C THR A 76 -8.28 4.91 -12.58
N ARG A 77 -9.21 5.86 -12.60
CA ARG A 77 -10.36 5.84 -13.54
C ARG A 77 -9.89 5.80 -14.99
N GLY A 78 -10.52 4.95 -15.79
CA GLY A 78 -10.16 4.75 -17.20
C GLY A 78 -8.92 3.87 -17.42
N TYR A 79 -8.24 3.46 -16.34
CA TYR A 79 -7.14 2.50 -16.37
C TYR A 79 -7.49 1.21 -15.62
N SER A 80 -8.08 1.31 -14.42
CA SER A 80 -8.44 0.16 -13.60
C SER A 80 -9.63 -0.61 -14.18
N THR A 81 -9.53 -1.93 -14.18
CA THR A 81 -10.54 -2.91 -14.61
C THR A 81 -10.76 -3.97 -13.52
N ALA A 82 -11.80 -4.79 -13.69
CA ALA A 82 -12.07 -5.89 -12.75
C ALA A 82 -10.98 -6.99 -12.86
N GLU A 83 -10.34 -7.09 -14.02
CA GLU A 83 -9.29 -8.05 -14.32
C GLU A 83 -8.00 -7.76 -13.53
N GLU A 84 -7.62 -6.50 -13.27
CA GLU A 84 -6.46 -6.25 -12.39
C GLU A 84 -6.74 -6.65 -10.94
N VAL A 85 -7.97 -6.47 -10.45
CA VAL A 85 -8.35 -6.94 -9.10
C VAL A 85 -8.36 -8.47 -9.04
N ALA A 86 -8.82 -9.13 -10.10
CA ALA A 86 -8.72 -10.59 -10.22
C ALA A 86 -7.25 -11.06 -10.24
N ALA A 87 -6.39 -10.40 -11.01
CA ALA A 87 -4.96 -10.69 -11.06
C ALA A 87 -4.25 -10.46 -9.71
N LEU A 88 -4.68 -9.45 -8.94
CA LEU A 88 -4.21 -9.22 -7.58
C LEU A 88 -4.56 -10.42 -6.69
N LEU A 89 -5.83 -10.85 -6.69
CA LEU A 89 -6.29 -12.00 -5.90
C LEU A 89 -5.56 -13.29 -6.28
N ASP A 90 -5.37 -13.51 -7.57
CA ASP A 90 -4.59 -14.64 -8.09
C ASP A 90 -3.14 -14.65 -7.58
N ASP A 91 -2.49 -13.48 -7.57
CA ASP A 91 -1.14 -13.34 -6.99
C ASP A 91 -1.17 -13.61 -5.47
N LEU A 92 -2.18 -13.14 -4.75
CA LEU A 92 -2.35 -13.36 -3.31
C LEU A 92 -2.58 -14.84 -2.97
N GLU A 93 -3.35 -15.56 -3.79
CA GLU A 93 -3.61 -16.98 -3.56
C GLU A 93 -2.46 -17.89 -3.94
N ARG A 94 -1.65 -17.49 -4.92
CA ARG A 94 -0.39 -18.20 -5.23
C ARG A 94 0.68 -17.96 -4.18
N SER A 95 0.87 -16.69 -3.79
CA SER A 95 1.98 -16.30 -2.91
C SER A 95 1.69 -16.55 -1.44
N ARG A 96 0.41 -16.44 -1.02
CA ARG A 96 -0.07 -16.56 0.36
C ARG A 96 0.88 -15.89 1.35
N PRO A 97 1.02 -14.55 1.31
CA PRO A 97 2.02 -13.86 2.11
C PRO A 97 1.91 -14.21 3.59
N LEU A 98 3.03 -14.23 4.31
CA LEU A 98 2.97 -14.55 5.73
C LEU A 98 2.28 -13.44 6.51
N LEU A 99 2.53 -12.19 6.11
CA LEU A 99 1.96 -10.99 6.71
C LEU A 99 1.26 -10.11 5.68
N VAL A 100 0.20 -9.45 6.14
CA VAL A 100 -0.42 -8.31 5.48
C VAL A 100 -0.28 -7.11 6.42
N VAL A 101 0.25 -6.00 5.93
CA VAL A 101 0.37 -4.72 6.63
C VAL A 101 -0.53 -3.73 5.92
N ASP A 102 -1.56 -3.21 6.61
CA ASP A 102 -2.46 -2.20 6.05
C ASP A 102 -1.99 -0.80 6.41
N ALA A 103 -1.32 -0.20 5.43
CA ALA A 103 -0.87 1.17 5.43
C ALA A 103 -1.85 2.10 4.69
N SER A 104 -3.09 1.69 4.44
CA SER A 104 -4.12 2.52 3.78
C SER A 104 -4.38 3.83 4.52
N ARG A 105 -4.17 3.86 5.84
CA ARG A 105 -4.31 5.07 6.67
C ARG A 105 -3.45 6.24 6.16
N ASP A 106 -2.27 5.93 5.63
CA ASP A 106 -1.33 6.92 5.09
C ASP A 106 -1.40 7.02 3.56
N SER A 107 -2.37 6.34 2.95
CA SER A 107 -2.72 6.51 1.54
C SER A 107 -3.97 7.37 1.43
N PHE A 108 -3.85 8.50 0.76
CA PHE A 108 -4.98 9.39 0.51
C PHE A 108 -6.07 8.76 -0.38
N VAL A 109 -5.77 7.65 -1.08
CA VAL A 109 -6.66 7.05 -2.08
C VAL A 109 -6.80 5.53 -2.00
N THR A 110 -6.25 4.87 -0.97
CA THR A 110 -6.44 3.42 -0.76
C THR A 110 -7.43 3.19 0.38
N PRO A 111 -8.48 2.38 0.20
CA PRO A 111 -9.40 2.04 1.29
C PRO A 111 -8.75 1.09 2.29
N PRO A 112 -9.20 1.11 3.55
CA PRO A 112 -8.77 0.14 4.56
C PRO A 112 -9.21 -1.30 4.24
N LEU A 113 -8.41 -2.27 4.68
CA LEU A 113 -8.74 -3.70 4.63
C LEU A 113 -9.62 -4.12 5.83
N ASP A 114 -10.63 -3.30 6.11
CA ASP A 114 -11.68 -3.58 7.10
C ASP A 114 -13.03 -3.49 6.39
N ARG A 115 -13.89 -4.50 6.58
CA ARG A 115 -15.17 -4.59 5.85
C ARG A 115 -16.07 -3.38 6.11
N ALA A 116 -16.19 -2.95 7.36
CA ALA A 116 -17.08 -1.86 7.73
C ALA A 116 -16.56 -0.52 7.20
N ALA A 117 -15.26 -0.29 7.36
CA ALA A 117 -14.62 0.93 6.88
C ALA A 117 -14.64 1.01 5.34
N LEU A 118 -14.34 -0.09 4.62
CA LEU A 118 -14.43 -0.17 3.16
C LEU A 118 -15.84 0.18 2.65
N ALA A 119 -16.90 -0.33 3.30
CA ALA A 119 -18.28 -0.11 2.87
C ALA A 119 -18.70 1.37 2.87
N THR A 120 -18.09 2.18 3.74
CA THR A 120 -18.34 3.62 3.84
C THR A 120 -17.26 4.48 3.19
N TRP A 121 -16.20 3.85 2.68
CA TRP A 121 -15.05 4.56 2.14
C TRP A 121 -15.39 5.18 0.79
N SER A 122 -14.93 6.42 0.59
CA SER A 122 -14.97 7.09 -0.69
C SER A 122 -13.63 7.79 -0.93
N SER A 123 -13.22 7.82 -2.20
CA SER A 123 -11.98 8.51 -2.54
C SER A 123 -12.18 10.02 -2.39
N PRO A 124 -11.25 10.74 -1.72
CA PRO A 124 -11.27 12.19 -1.69
C PRO A 124 -10.89 12.80 -3.05
N GLU A 125 -10.35 12.00 -3.96
CA GLU A 125 -9.80 12.41 -5.24
C GLU A 125 -10.60 11.80 -6.40
N PRO A 126 -11.22 12.60 -7.28
CA PRO A 126 -12.18 12.11 -8.27
C PRO A 126 -11.58 11.17 -9.32
N GLN A 127 -10.28 11.25 -9.56
CA GLN A 127 -9.54 10.40 -10.50
C GLN A 127 -9.35 8.96 -9.99
N TYR A 128 -9.58 8.70 -8.70
CA TYR A 128 -9.48 7.36 -8.13
C TYR A 128 -10.87 6.83 -7.74
N ARG A 129 -11.13 5.58 -8.11
CA ARG A 129 -12.32 4.84 -7.71
C ARG A 129 -11.97 3.37 -7.66
N TRP A 130 -12.01 2.80 -6.45
CA TRP A 130 -11.83 1.37 -6.28
C TRP A 130 -13.04 0.60 -6.83
N PRO A 131 -12.82 -0.45 -7.65
CA PRO A 131 -13.88 -1.32 -8.14
C PRO A 131 -14.59 -2.05 -6.98
N PRO A 132 -15.89 -2.37 -7.10
CA PRO A 132 -16.62 -3.12 -6.08
C PRO A 132 -15.98 -4.49 -5.78
N GLU A 133 -15.25 -5.07 -6.74
CA GLU A 133 -14.49 -6.31 -6.60
C GLU A 133 -13.43 -6.24 -5.50
N THR A 134 -13.02 -5.05 -5.07
CA THR A 134 -12.10 -4.84 -3.93
C THR A 134 -12.59 -5.51 -2.64
N ALA A 135 -13.92 -5.64 -2.47
CA ALA A 135 -14.51 -6.36 -1.34
C ALA A 135 -14.05 -7.83 -1.26
N ARG A 136 -13.65 -8.43 -2.40
CA ARG A 136 -13.10 -9.80 -2.44
C ARG A 136 -11.71 -9.88 -1.80
N VAL A 137 -10.92 -8.80 -1.80
CA VAL A 137 -9.61 -8.74 -1.12
C VAL A 137 -9.82 -8.79 0.39
N VAL A 138 -10.81 -8.06 0.91
CA VAL A 138 -11.18 -8.12 2.33
C VAL A 138 -11.71 -9.51 2.71
N ALA A 139 -12.58 -10.09 1.89
CA ALA A 139 -13.08 -11.45 2.12
C ALA A 139 -11.94 -12.49 2.14
N TRP A 140 -11.00 -12.39 1.19
CA TRP A 140 -9.80 -13.22 1.15
C TRP A 140 -8.98 -13.10 2.44
N LEU A 141 -8.71 -11.88 2.90
CA LEU A 141 -7.94 -11.62 4.11
C LEU A 141 -8.60 -12.26 5.33
N GLU A 142 -9.89 -11.98 5.55
CA GLU A 142 -10.63 -12.53 6.68
C GLU A 142 -10.74 -14.06 6.64
N SER A 143 -10.80 -14.65 5.44
CA SER A 143 -10.92 -16.10 5.26
C SER A 143 -9.67 -16.89 5.71
N GLY A 144 -8.50 -16.25 5.74
CA GLY A 144 -7.22 -16.93 5.90
C GLY A 144 -6.24 -16.29 6.89
N TYR A 145 -6.57 -15.14 7.48
CA TYR A 145 -5.64 -14.39 8.32
C TYR A 145 -6.30 -13.93 9.61
N ASP A 146 -5.48 -13.86 10.67
CA ASP A 146 -5.84 -13.28 11.96
C ASP A 146 -5.13 -11.96 12.15
N ARG A 147 -5.82 -10.96 12.70
CA ARG A 147 -5.20 -9.69 13.10
C ARG A 147 -4.34 -9.95 14.34
N VAL A 148 -3.03 -9.71 14.24
CA VAL A 148 -2.06 -10.03 15.30
C VAL A 148 -1.46 -8.81 15.98
N ALA A 149 -1.45 -7.66 15.30
CA ALA A 149 -0.88 -6.44 15.85
C ALA A 149 -1.52 -5.19 15.28
N THR A 150 -1.27 -4.08 15.96
CA THR A 150 -1.41 -2.71 15.44
C THR A 150 -0.08 -2.02 15.70
N LEU A 151 0.55 -1.47 14.67
CA LEU A 151 1.82 -0.74 14.83
C LEU A 151 1.58 0.61 15.52
N GLY A 152 2.63 1.28 15.99
CA GLY A 152 2.56 2.62 16.57
C GLY A 152 1.94 3.65 15.62
N SER A 153 2.10 3.46 14.31
CA SER A 153 1.42 4.22 13.26
C SER A 153 -0.10 3.99 13.17
N GLY A 154 -0.64 3.02 13.90
CA GLY A 154 -2.03 2.59 13.81
C GLY A 154 -2.31 1.58 12.69
N TRP A 155 -1.29 1.15 11.94
CA TRP A 155 -1.45 0.17 10.86
C TRP A 155 -1.81 -1.22 11.41
N PRO A 156 -2.95 -1.79 11.01
CA PRO A 156 -3.26 -3.18 11.29
C PRO A 156 -2.25 -4.12 10.63
N VAL A 157 -1.89 -5.18 11.35
CA VAL A 157 -1.10 -6.29 10.79
C VAL A 157 -1.86 -7.58 10.97
N TRP A 158 -2.01 -8.33 9.88
CA TRP A 158 -2.58 -9.67 9.88
C TRP A 158 -1.54 -10.72 9.54
N ARG A 159 -1.70 -11.90 10.12
CA ARG A 159 -0.85 -13.05 9.91
C ARG A 159 -1.67 -14.20 9.36
N ARG A 160 -1.11 -14.90 8.38
CA ARG A 160 -1.73 -16.10 7.80
C ARG A 160 -1.97 -17.14 8.90
N ARG A 161 -3.20 -17.69 8.97
CA ARG A 161 -3.55 -18.78 9.87
C ARG A 161 -2.71 -20.02 9.55
N ALA A 162 -2.35 -20.76 10.60
CA ALA A 162 -1.76 -22.07 10.43
C ALA A 162 -2.82 -23.01 9.79
N PRO A 163 -2.42 -23.89 8.87
CA PRO A 163 -3.30 -24.91 8.32
C PRO A 163 -3.80 -25.90 9.37
#